data_AF-A0A183U427-F1
#
_entry.id   AF-A0A183U427-F1
#
_cell.length_a   1.000
_cell.length_b   1.000
_cell.length_c   1.000
_cell.angle_alpha   90.00
_cell.angle_beta   90.00
_cell.angle_gamma   90.00
#
_symmetry.space_group_name_H-M   'P 1'
#
loop_
_entity.id
_entity.type
_entity.pdbx_description
1 polymer ?
#
loop_
_entity_poly.entity_id
_entity_poly.type
_entity_poly.pdbx_seq_one_letter_code
_entity_poly.pdbx_strand_id
1 'polypeptide(L)'
;MISRMAKPEEMLVVQNEQGEVVRELIKDTDSITLYKTMRETLVYLTHLDCKDTEIKMTEKLQNQVNGREWSWKNLNTLCWAIGSISGAMMEDDEKRFLVTVIRDLLGLCEQKRGKDNKSVIASNIMYVVGQYPRFLRAHWKFLKTVINKLFEFMHETHEGVQDMACDTFIKIQAGETNPFIDDILGGLSSIICDLSPPQVHVFYEAVGCLISAQNDPPIRESLIERLMQLPNSIWEEIILHASMVCNV
;
A
#
# COMPACT_ATOMS: atom_id res chain seq x y z
N MET A 1 19.38 14.41 -5.84
CA MET A 1 18.76 13.10 -6.13
C MET A 1 17.28 13.07 -5.78
N ILE A 2 16.88 13.43 -4.55
CA ILE A 2 15.47 13.43 -4.08
C ILE A 2 14.48 14.02 -5.11
N SER A 3 14.70 15.26 -5.58
CA SER A 3 13.77 15.93 -6.52
C SER A 3 13.70 15.33 -7.94
N ARG A 4 14.50 14.29 -8.23
CA ARG A 4 14.57 13.63 -9.54
C ARG A 4 14.36 12.13 -9.43
N MET A 5 13.87 11.65 -8.29
CA MET A 5 13.70 10.21 -8.06
C MET A 5 12.84 9.60 -9.17
N ALA A 6 13.32 8.51 -9.76
CA ALA A 6 12.55 7.77 -10.75
C ALA A 6 11.37 7.05 -10.09
N LYS A 7 10.34 6.76 -10.88
CA LYS A 7 9.12 6.12 -10.39
C LYS A 7 9.41 4.66 -9.99
N PRO A 8 9.05 4.23 -8.76
CA PRO A 8 9.09 2.82 -8.37
C PRO A 8 8.06 1.99 -9.14
N GLU A 9 8.25 0.66 -9.16
CA GLU A 9 7.32 -0.24 -9.84
C GLU A 9 5.98 -0.40 -9.12
N GLU A 10 5.95 -0.16 -7.80
CA GLU A 10 4.75 -0.25 -6.98
C GLU A 10 3.81 0.95 -7.18
N MET A 11 4.26 2.00 -7.89
CA MET A 11 3.46 3.21 -8.14
C MET A 11 2.64 3.05 -9.42
N LEU A 12 1.36 2.73 -9.24
CA LEU A 12 0.39 2.51 -10.33
C LEU A 12 -0.44 3.75 -10.66
N VAL A 13 -0.43 4.79 -9.81
CA VAL A 13 -1.14 6.05 -10.05
C VAL A 13 -0.17 7.07 -10.65
N VAL A 14 -0.41 7.46 -11.91
CA VAL A 14 0.46 8.36 -12.67
C VAL A 14 -0.32 9.50 -13.31
N GLN A 15 0.39 10.59 -13.63
CA GLN A 15 -0.17 11.69 -14.43
C GLN A 15 0.11 11.43 -15.91
N ASN A 16 -0.92 11.41 -16.75
CA ASN A 16 -0.76 11.29 -18.21
C ASN A 16 -0.36 12.63 -18.85
N GLU A 17 -0.12 12.64 -20.17
CA GLU A 17 0.27 13.85 -20.91
C GLU A 17 -0.82 14.94 -20.90
N GLN A 18 -2.08 14.56 -20.72
CA GLN A 18 -3.24 15.43 -20.60
C GLN A 18 -3.39 16.03 -19.21
N GLY A 19 -2.55 15.61 -18.25
CA GLY A 19 -2.56 16.08 -16.88
C GLY A 19 -3.56 15.37 -15.97
N GLU A 20 -4.20 14.31 -16.44
CA GLU A 20 -5.17 13.50 -15.69
C GLU A 20 -4.45 12.42 -14.88
N VAL A 21 -5.05 12.06 -13.73
CA VAL A 21 -4.56 10.97 -12.90
C VAL A 21 -5.16 9.66 -13.39
N VAL A 22 -4.29 8.77 -13.86
CA VAL A 22 -4.67 7.49 -14.46
C VAL A 22 -3.93 6.32 -13.81
N ARG A 23 -4.49 5.12 -14.02
CA ARG A 23 -3.85 3.86 -13.68
C ARG A 23 -2.83 3.48 -14.76
N GLU A 24 -1.60 3.20 -14.36
CA GLU A 24 -0.57 2.65 -15.24
C GLU A 24 -0.72 1.12 -15.34
N LEU A 25 -0.86 0.61 -16.56
CA LEU A 25 -0.98 -0.83 -16.84
C LEU A 25 0.33 -1.45 -17.34
N ILE A 26 1.19 -0.64 -17.96
CA ILE A 26 2.43 -1.08 -18.59
C ILE A 26 3.60 -0.55 -17.78
N LYS A 27 4.42 -1.47 -17.26
CA LYS A 27 5.64 -1.13 -16.54
C LYS A 27 6.75 -0.72 -17.52
N ASP A 28 7.38 0.42 -17.27
CA ASP A 28 8.57 0.86 -17.99
C ASP A 28 9.86 0.27 -17.35
N THR A 29 10.44 -0.72 -18.02
CA THR A 29 11.67 -1.41 -17.59
C THR A 29 12.87 -0.48 -17.43
N ASP A 30 12.98 0.57 -18.26
CA ASP A 30 14.08 1.52 -18.18
C ASP A 30 13.94 2.40 -16.94
N SER A 31 12.72 2.87 -16.66
CA SER A 31 12.40 3.59 -15.43
C SER A 31 12.66 2.76 -14.17
N ILE A 32 12.33 1.46 -14.19
CA ILE A 32 12.60 0.54 -13.06
C ILE A 32 14.10 0.37 -12.83
N THR A 33 14.88 0.22 -13.90
CA THR A 33 16.34 0.10 -13.80
C THR A 33 16.97 1.37 -13.26
N LEU A 34 16.51 2.54 -13.75
CA LEU A 34 16.94 3.83 -13.24
C LEU A 34 16.59 4.00 -11.75
N TYR A 35 15.37 3.61 -11.35
CA TYR A 35 14.94 3.64 -9.95
C TYR A 35 15.85 2.81 -9.05
N LYS A 36 16.23 1.59 -9.45
CA LYS A 36 17.14 0.72 -8.68
C LYS A 36 18.50 1.40 -8.45
N THR A 37 19.11 1.97 -9.50
CA THR A 37 20.38 2.71 -9.41
C THR A 37 20.28 3.94 -8.51
N MET A 38 19.19 4.70 -8.64
CA MET A 38 18.97 5.88 -7.82
C MET A 38 18.74 5.51 -6.35
N ARG A 39 18.00 4.43 -6.08
CA ARG A 39 17.77 3.91 -4.74
C ARG A 39 19.09 3.53 -4.08
N GLU A 40 19.90 2.72 -4.73
CA GLU A 40 21.20 2.29 -4.20
C GLU A 40 22.09 3.48 -3.86
N THR A 41 22.19 4.45 -4.78
CA THR A 41 22.99 5.66 -4.56
C THR A 41 22.44 6.49 -3.39
N LEU A 42 21.11 6.64 -3.27
CA LEU A 42 20.50 7.41 -2.18
C LEU A 42 20.68 6.72 -0.82
N VAL A 43 20.64 5.38 -0.78
CA VAL A 43 20.97 4.60 0.43
C VAL A 43 22.41 4.86 0.87
N TYR A 44 23.38 4.84 -0.05
CA TYR A 44 24.77 5.18 0.29
C TYR A 44 24.91 6.62 0.82
N LEU A 45 24.25 7.59 0.20
CA LEU A 45 24.25 8.98 0.69
C LEU A 45 23.63 9.08 2.09
N THR A 46 22.58 8.32 2.37
CA THR A 46 21.94 8.27 3.70
C THR A 46 22.88 7.67 4.75
N HIS A 47 23.67 6.65 4.40
CA HIS A 47 24.69 6.12 5.32
C HIS A 47 25.85 7.11 5.57
N LEU A 48 26.20 7.93 4.57
CA LEU A 48 27.27 8.94 4.73
C LEU A 48 26.85 10.07 5.67
N ASP A 49 25.62 10.57 5.53
CA ASP A 49 25.04 11.55 6.45
C ASP A 49 23.52 11.38 6.56
N CYS A 50 23.12 10.55 7.52
CA CYS A 50 21.72 10.24 7.80
C CYS A 50 20.96 11.51 8.24
N LYS A 51 21.62 12.37 9.02
CA LYS A 51 21.00 13.57 9.59
C LYS A 51 20.74 14.62 8.52
N ASP A 52 21.70 14.88 7.62
CA ASP A 52 21.46 15.79 6.49
C ASP A 52 20.33 15.25 5.60
N THR A 53 20.31 13.95 5.33
CA THR A 53 19.23 13.33 4.54
C THR A 53 17.86 13.52 5.19
N GLU A 54 17.72 13.25 6.50
CA GLU A 54 16.49 13.47 7.28
C GLU A 54 16.05 14.94 7.19
N ILE A 55 16.97 15.89 7.40
CA ILE A 55 16.69 17.33 7.33
C ILE A 55 16.19 17.72 5.93
N LYS A 56 16.88 17.32 4.87
CA LYS A 56 16.48 17.67 3.49
C LYS A 56 15.13 17.10 3.09
N MET A 57 14.83 15.86 3.47
CA MET A 57 13.52 15.26 3.19
C MET A 57 12.41 15.94 3.99
N THR A 58 12.66 16.25 5.27
CA THR A 58 11.70 16.91 6.15
C THR A 58 11.42 18.35 5.70
N GLU A 59 12.43 19.14 5.35
CA GLU A 59 12.27 20.50 4.79
C GLU A 59 11.41 20.49 3.52
N LYS A 60 11.65 19.52 2.63
CA LYS A 60 10.87 19.36 1.40
C LYS A 60 9.42 18.98 1.67
N LEU A 61 9.19 18.08 2.63
CA LEU A 61 7.83 17.68 3.01
C LEU A 61 7.06 18.87 3.60
N GLN A 62 7.70 19.66 4.46
CA GLN A 62 7.11 20.88 5.01
C GLN A 62 6.74 21.87 3.91
N ASN A 63 7.57 22.03 2.87
CA ASN A 63 7.24 22.85 1.70
C ASN A 63 6.07 22.31 0.86
N GLN A 64 5.78 21.01 0.91
CA GLN A 64 4.56 20.45 0.30
C GLN A 64 3.33 20.79 1.16
N VAL A 65 3.42 20.58 2.48
CA VAL A 65 2.32 20.79 3.45
C VAL A 65 1.90 22.25 3.52
N ASN A 66 2.86 23.17 3.63
CA ASN A 66 2.58 24.61 3.69
C ASN A 66 2.18 25.21 2.32
N GLY A 67 2.24 24.41 1.25
CA GLY A 67 1.85 24.81 -0.10
C GLY A 67 2.89 25.58 -0.91
N ARG A 68 4.07 25.91 -0.34
CA ARG A 68 5.12 26.71 -1.01
C ARG A 68 5.65 26.05 -2.27
N GLU A 69 5.82 24.74 -2.25
CA GLU A 69 6.36 23.95 -3.36
C GLU A 69 5.40 22.83 -3.79
N TRP A 70 4.11 22.93 -3.44
CA TRP A 70 3.11 21.90 -3.72
C TRP A 70 3.00 21.63 -5.23
N SER A 71 3.31 20.41 -5.62
CA SER A 71 2.93 19.84 -6.91
C SER A 71 2.95 18.32 -6.82
N TRP A 72 2.17 17.63 -7.66
CA TRP A 72 2.18 16.16 -7.70
C TRP A 72 3.58 15.60 -7.94
N LYS A 73 4.33 16.21 -8.87
CA LYS A 73 5.71 15.83 -9.16
C LYS A 73 6.63 15.95 -7.95
N ASN A 74 6.56 17.06 -7.21
CA ASN A 74 7.41 17.28 -6.05
C ASN A 74 7.04 16.32 -4.91
N LEU A 75 5.75 16.11 -4.65
CA LEU A 75 5.30 15.13 -3.65
C LEU A 75 5.74 13.72 -4.02
N ASN A 76 5.49 13.30 -5.28
CA ASN A 76 5.82 11.98 -5.79
C ASN A 76 7.32 11.68 -5.63
N THR A 77 8.18 12.52 -6.22
CA THR A 77 9.63 12.29 -6.17
C THR A 77 10.18 12.29 -4.75
N LEU A 78 9.61 13.12 -3.86
CA LEU A 78 9.94 13.10 -2.43
C LEU A 78 9.53 11.79 -1.76
N CYS A 79 8.28 11.34 -1.92
CA CYS A 79 7.79 10.13 -1.26
C CYS A 79 8.46 8.87 -1.81
N TRP A 80 8.78 8.84 -3.11
CA TRP A 80 9.58 7.79 -3.72
C TRP A 80 10.95 7.70 -3.06
N ALA A 81 11.63 8.85 -2.92
CA ALA A 81 12.93 8.93 -2.26
C ALA A 81 12.85 8.50 -0.78
N ILE A 82 11.80 8.93 -0.05
CA ILE A 82 11.55 8.51 1.33
C ILE A 82 11.39 6.99 1.41
N GLY A 83 10.55 6.37 0.58
CA GLY A 83 10.39 4.91 0.60
C GLY A 83 11.67 4.16 0.23
N SER A 84 12.48 4.71 -0.67
CA SER A 84 13.70 4.06 -1.16
C SER A 84 14.84 3.96 -0.12
N ILE A 85 14.85 4.82 0.90
CA ILE A 85 15.87 4.78 1.97
C ILE A 85 15.50 3.85 3.14
N SER A 86 14.42 3.06 3.01
CA SER A 86 14.03 2.09 4.03
C SER A 86 15.18 1.18 4.43
N GLY A 87 15.43 1.07 5.74
CA GLY A 87 16.53 0.29 6.32
C GLY A 87 17.90 0.99 6.35
N ALA A 88 18.05 2.18 5.77
CA ALA A 88 19.30 2.95 5.83
C ALA A 88 19.48 3.75 7.13
N MET A 89 18.42 3.86 7.94
CA MET A 89 18.43 4.56 9.23
C MET A 89 18.40 3.56 10.40
N MET A 90 18.94 3.98 11.55
CA MET A 90 18.74 3.26 12.81
C MET A 90 17.25 3.27 13.21
N GLU A 91 16.80 2.24 13.92
CA GLU A 91 15.36 2.04 14.20
C GLU A 91 14.70 3.23 14.92
N ASP A 92 15.38 3.86 15.88
CA ASP A 92 14.84 5.01 16.61
C ASP A 92 14.73 6.28 15.74
N ASP A 93 15.72 6.50 14.87
CA ASP A 93 15.70 7.62 13.92
C ASP A 93 14.66 7.39 12.82
N GLU A 94 14.60 6.16 12.27
CA GLU A 94 13.58 5.75 11.30
C GLU A 94 12.18 5.92 11.87
N LYS A 95 11.95 5.50 13.12
CA LYS A 95 10.68 5.69 13.82
C LYS A 95 10.30 7.17 13.92
N ARG A 96 11.20 8.03 14.40
CA ARG A 96 10.93 9.48 14.54
C ARG A 96 10.61 10.11 13.19
N PHE A 97 11.39 9.74 12.18
CA PHE A 97 11.23 10.23 10.82
C PHE A 97 9.89 9.81 10.23
N LEU A 98 9.53 8.52 10.29
CA LEU A 98 8.28 8.01 9.72
C LEU A 98 7.03 8.53 10.40
N VAL A 99 7.04 8.68 11.72
CA VAL A 99 5.90 9.29 12.44
C VAL A 99 5.64 10.71 11.93
N THR A 100 6.70 11.47 11.67
CA THR A 100 6.59 12.82 11.09
C THR A 100 6.07 12.76 9.66
N VAL A 101 6.68 11.93 8.81
CA VAL A 101 6.29 11.80 7.40
C VAL A 101 4.82 11.41 7.25
N ILE A 102 4.39 10.35 7.93
CA ILE A 102 3.04 9.82 7.72
C ILE A 102 1.97 10.76 8.28
N ARG A 103 2.23 11.40 9.43
CA ARG A 103 1.33 12.42 9.98
C ARG A 103 1.16 13.57 8.98
N ASP A 104 2.26 14.08 8.43
CA ASP A 104 2.24 15.21 7.52
C ASP A 104 1.57 14.84 6.18
N LEU A 105 1.77 13.62 5.67
CA LEU A 105 1.08 13.11 4.48
C LEU A 105 -0.42 12.90 4.70
N LEU A 106 -0.83 12.35 5.84
CA LEU A 106 -2.25 12.19 6.19
C LEU A 106 -2.93 13.56 6.33
N GLY A 107 -2.29 14.51 7.01
CA GLY A 107 -2.79 15.89 7.12
C GLY A 107 -2.88 16.59 5.76
N LEU A 108 -1.90 16.37 4.88
CA LEU A 108 -1.94 16.86 3.50
C LEU A 108 -3.09 16.23 2.70
N CYS A 109 -3.34 14.93 2.90
CA CYS A 109 -4.47 14.23 2.29
C CYS A 109 -5.78 14.87 2.72
N GLU A 110 -5.98 15.13 4.02
CA GLU A 110 -7.17 15.82 4.55
C GLU A 110 -7.33 17.24 3.99
N GLN A 111 -6.23 18.01 3.90
CA GLN A 111 -6.23 19.40 3.45
C GLN A 111 -6.57 19.56 1.96
N LYS A 112 -6.04 18.68 1.09
CA LYS A 112 -6.19 18.81 -0.36
C LYS A 112 -7.55 18.26 -0.82
N ARG A 113 -8.24 19.04 -1.65
CA ARG A 113 -9.54 18.70 -2.23
C ARG A 113 -9.39 18.18 -3.66
N GLY A 114 -10.38 17.44 -4.12
CA GLY A 114 -10.44 16.89 -5.48
C GLY A 114 -9.90 15.46 -5.56
N LYS A 115 -10.57 14.62 -6.35
CA LYS A 115 -10.29 13.19 -6.49
C LYS A 115 -8.83 12.93 -6.89
N ASP A 116 -8.33 13.65 -7.89
CA ASP A 116 -6.95 13.49 -8.38
C ASP A 116 -5.90 13.78 -7.31
N ASN A 117 -6.06 14.86 -6.54
CA ASN A 117 -5.17 15.17 -5.42
C ASN A 117 -5.21 14.05 -4.37
N LYS A 118 -6.40 13.54 -4.03
CA LYS A 118 -6.56 12.45 -3.07
C LYS A 118 -5.88 11.17 -3.55
N SER A 119 -6.07 10.79 -4.81
CA SER A 119 -5.45 9.61 -5.42
C SER A 119 -3.92 9.71 -5.41
N VAL A 120 -3.36 10.87 -5.75
CA VAL A 120 -1.91 11.09 -5.74
C VAL A 120 -1.35 11.05 -4.31
N ILE A 121 -2.03 11.63 -3.32
CA ILE A 121 -1.52 11.61 -1.94
C ILE A 121 -1.66 10.21 -1.34
N ALA A 122 -2.79 9.53 -1.57
CA ALA A 122 -3.04 8.17 -1.09
C ALA A 122 -2.01 7.19 -1.66
N SER A 123 -1.69 7.26 -2.96
CA SER A 123 -0.67 6.40 -3.58
C SER A 123 0.72 6.59 -2.95
N ASN A 124 1.10 7.83 -2.65
CA ASN A 124 2.35 8.12 -1.94
C ASN A 124 2.37 7.61 -0.50
N ILE A 125 1.26 7.74 0.24
CA ILE A 125 1.13 7.18 1.59
C ILE A 125 1.30 5.66 1.53
N MET A 126 0.55 4.99 0.65
CA MET A 126 0.58 3.53 0.48
C MET A 126 1.99 3.04 0.11
N TYR A 127 2.65 3.71 -0.84
CA TYR A 127 4.02 3.39 -1.18
C TYR A 127 4.97 3.53 0.01
N VAL A 128 4.95 4.67 0.73
CA VAL A 128 5.83 4.88 1.88
C VAL A 128 5.58 3.79 2.93
N VAL A 129 4.34 3.60 3.40
CA VAL A 129 4.07 2.60 4.45
C VAL A 129 4.46 1.17 4.00
N GLY A 130 4.23 0.83 2.73
CA GLY A 130 4.60 -0.45 2.15
C GLY A 130 6.11 -0.71 2.09
N GLN A 131 6.95 0.33 2.11
CA GLN A 131 8.41 0.17 2.15
C GLN A 131 8.97 -0.05 3.55
N TYR A 132 8.22 0.23 4.62
CA TYR A 132 8.71 0.20 6.01
C TYR A 132 8.06 -0.89 6.89
N PRO A 133 8.14 -2.18 6.51
CA PRO A 133 7.52 -3.26 7.28
C PRO A 133 8.10 -3.36 8.70
N ARG A 134 9.41 -3.14 8.89
CA ARG A 134 10.07 -3.15 10.22
C ARG A 134 9.39 -2.21 11.21
N PHE A 135 9.11 -0.97 10.78
CA PHE A 135 8.41 0.01 11.60
C PHE A 135 6.98 -0.44 11.93
N LEU A 136 6.24 -0.96 10.94
CA LEU A 136 4.86 -1.41 11.15
C LEU A 136 4.79 -2.59 12.14
N ARG A 137 5.68 -3.58 12.02
CA ARG A 137 5.76 -4.76 12.91
C ARG A 137 5.97 -4.34 14.37
N ALA A 138 6.80 -3.32 14.60
CA ALA A 138 7.09 -2.80 15.93
C ALA A 138 5.97 -1.91 16.52
N HIS A 139 4.98 -1.51 15.72
CA HIS A 139 3.96 -0.53 16.11
C HIS A 139 2.53 -0.97 15.72
N TRP A 140 2.03 -2.02 16.37
CA TRP A 140 0.71 -2.62 16.12
C TRP A 140 -0.46 -1.61 15.94
N LYS A 141 -0.61 -0.63 16.85
CA LYS A 141 -1.71 0.37 16.74
C LYS A 141 -1.63 1.15 15.43
N PHE A 142 -0.42 1.41 14.97
CA PHE A 142 -0.15 2.09 13.71
C PHE A 142 -0.47 1.17 12.53
N LEU A 143 0.01 -0.08 12.56
CA LEU A 143 -0.29 -1.10 11.55
C LEU A 143 -1.81 -1.27 11.37
N LYS A 144 -2.58 -1.40 12.47
CA LYS A 144 -4.05 -1.49 12.42
C LYS A 144 -4.68 -0.25 11.77
N THR A 145 -4.16 0.93 12.04
CA THR A 145 -4.63 2.18 11.41
C THR A 145 -4.36 2.19 9.91
N VAL A 146 -3.16 1.75 9.49
CA VAL A 146 -2.79 1.63 8.08
C VAL A 146 -3.69 0.62 7.37
N ILE A 147 -3.91 -0.58 7.93
CA ILE A 147 -4.79 -1.61 7.35
C ILE A 147 -6.20 -1.06 7.13
N ASN A 148 -6.78 -0.39 8.12
CA ASN A 148 -8.11 0.21 7.97
C ASN A 148 -8.14 1.28 6.85
N LYS A 149 -7.07 2.07 6.70
CA LYS A 149 -6.98 3.01 5.57
C LYS A 149 -6.82 2.33 4.22
N LEU A 150 -6.12 1.20 4.15
CA LEU A 150 -6.09 0.41 2.92
C LEU A 150 -7.49 -0.10 2.55
N PHE A 151 -8.29 -0.55 3.53
CA PHE A 151 -9.67 -0.94 3.28
C PHE A 151 -10.52 0.25 2.81
N GLU A 152 -10.37 1.44 3.40
CA GLU A 152 -11.02 2.64 2.86
C GLU A 152 -10.60 2.93 1.41
N PHE A 153 -9.32 2.76 1.07
CA PHE A 153 -8.82 2.95 -0.31
C PHE A 153 -9.29 1.88 -1.29
N MET A 154 -9.69 0.69 -0.83
CA MET A 154 -10.33 -0.33 -1.66
C MET A 154 -11.72 0.11 -2.15
N HIS A 155 -12.35 1.08 -1.48
CA HIS A 155 -13.62 1.70 -1.89
C HIS A 155 -13.46 2.96 -2.76
N GLU A 156 -12.22 3.34 -3.10
CA GLU A 156 -11.98 4.51 -3.95
C GLU A 156 -12.34 4.22 -5.41
N THR A 157 -12.94 5.21 -6.06
CA THR A 157 -13.40 5.10 -7.47
C THR A 157 -12.27 5.14 -8.51
N HIS A 158 -11.01 5.14 -8.09
CA HIS A 158 -9.86 5.12 -9.00
C HIS A 158 -9.19 3.74 -8.91
N GLU A 159 -9.28 2.95 -9.98
CA GLU A 159 -8.78 1.56 -9.98
C GLU A 159 -7.31 1.44 -9.56
N GLY A 160 -6.43 2.37 -9.98
CA GLY A 160 -5.03 2.34 -9.58
C GLY A 160 -4.81 2.55 -8.07
N VAL A 161 -5.76 3.16 -7.36
CA VAL A 161 -5.71 3.30 -5.89
C VAL A 161 -6.13 1.98 -5.24
N GLN A 162 -7.18 1.33 -5.76
CA GLN A 162 -7.64 0.02 -5.29
C GLN A 162 -6.57 -1.07 -5.48
N ASP A 163 -5.91 -1.10 -6.65
CA ASP A 163 -4.79 -2.02 -6.92
C ASP A 163 -3.66 -1.80 -5.92
N MET A 164 -3.21 -0.56 -5.75
CA MET A 164 -2.16 -0.23 -4.80
C MET A 164 -2.54 -0.57 -3.36
N ALA A 165 -3.82 -0.45 -2.99
CA ALA A 165 -4.29 -0.83 -1.67
C ALA A 165 -4.19 -2.34 -1.44
N CYS A 166 -4.57 -3.15 -2.43
CA CYS A 166 -4.44 -4.61 -2.40
C CYS A 166 -2.96 -5.04 -2.35
N ASP A 167 -2.12 -4.48 -3.24
CA ASP A 167 -0.69 -4.77 -3.32
C ASP A 167 0.07 -4.34 -2.05
N THR A 168 -0.31 -3.21 -1.47
CA THR A 168 0.25 -2.75 -0.20
C THR A 168 -0.21 -3.66 0.93
N PHE A 169 -1.47 -4.08 0.94
CA PHE A 169 -2.02 -4.98 1.95
C PHE A 169 -1.28 -6.31 1.99
N ILE A 170 -1.12 -7.00 0.85
CA ILE A 170 -0.34 -8.25 0.80
C ILE A 170 1.10 -8.05 1.28
N LYS A 171 1.74 -6.94 0.89
CA LYS A 171 3.12 -6.63 1.26
C LYS A 171 3.30 -6.41 2.77
N ILE A 172 2.37 -5.73 3.44
CA ILE A 172 2.45 -5.49 4.89
C ILE A 172 2.11 -6.74 5.71
N GLN A 173 1.28 -7.65 5.17
CA GLN A 173 0.93 -8.90 5.85
C GLN A 173 2.05 -9.96 5.76
N ALA A 174 2.96 -9.84 4.78
CA ALA A 174 4.09 -10.75 4.65
C ALA A 174 5.00 -10.70 5.91
N GLY A 175 4.92 -11.75 6.74
CA GLY A 175 5.74 -11.93 7.94
C GLY A 175 5.13 -11.41 9.25
N GLU A 176 3.84 -11.09 9.29
CA GLU A 176 3.10 -10.79 10.53
C GLU A 176 2.57 -12.07 11.20
N THR A 177 2.55 -12.08 12.54
CA THR A 177 2.16 -13.25 13.35
C THR A 177 0.95 -13.00 14.26
N ASN A 178 0.51 -11.74 14.40
CA ASN A 178 -0.61 -11.38 15.26
C ASN A 178 -1.89 -11.13 14.44
N PRO A 179 -2.96 -11.91 14.62
CA PRO A 179 -4.12 -11.84 13.75
C PRO A 179 -5.03 -10.65 14.09
N PHE A 180 -5.17 -9.71 13.16
CA PHE A 180 -6.42 -8.95 12.94
C PHE A 180 -7.42 -9.80 12.10
N ILE A 181 -7.14 -11.10 11.95
CA ILE A 181 -7.79 -11.97 10.96
C ILE A 181 -9.29 -12.10 11.21
N ASP A 182 -9.72 -12.13 12.47
CA ASP A 182 -11.13 -12.28 12.82
C ASP A 182 -11.97 -11.09 12.35
N ASP A 183 -11.44 -9.88 12.55
CA ASP A 183 -12.08 -8.64 12.11
C ASP A 183 -12.11 -8.56 10.57
N ILE A 184 -11.04 -9.02 9.90
CA ILE A 184 -10.99 -9.10 8.43
C ILE A 184 -12.03 -10.07 7.90
N LEU A 185 -12.08 -11.30 8.43
CA LEU A 185 -13.02 -12.33 7.98
C LEU A 185 -14.46 -11.95 8.31
N GLY A 186 -14.72 -11.30 9.45
CA GLY A 186 -16.04 -10.79 9.81
C GLY A 186 -16.51 -9.63 8.92
N GLY A 187 -15.58 -8.82 8.40
CA GLY A 187 -15.86 -7.72 7.49
C GLY A 187 -15.69 -8.06 6.00
N LEU A 188 -15.35 -9.30 5.65
CA LEU A 188 -14.85 -9.69 4.33
C LEU A 188 -15.71 -9.17 3.18
N SER A 189 -17.01 -9.46 3.19
CA SER A 189 -17.94 -9.04 2.15
C SER A 189 -18.05 -7.52 2.01
N SER A 190 -17.91 -6.79 3.12
CA SER A 190 -17.92 -5.33 3.09
C SER A 190 -16.62 -4.76 2.57
N ILE A 191 -15.47 -5.39 2.82
CA ILE A 191 -14.16 -4.90 2.39
C ILE A 191 -14.00 -5.05 0.87
N ILE A 192 -14.47 -6.17 0.32
CA ILE A 192 -14.22 -6.52 -1.09
C ILE A 192 -15.33 -6.10 -2.06
N CYS A 193 -16.43 -5.47 -1.58
CA CYS A 193 -17.63 -5.29 -2.40
C CYS A 193 -17.44 -4.39 -3.64
N ASP A 194 -16.49 -3.44 -3.57
CA ASP A 194 -16.19 -2.52 -4.67
C ASP A 194 -14.95 -2.93 -5.48
N LEU A 195 -14.34 -4.08 -5.14
CA LEU A 195 -13.16 -4.60 -5.82
C LEU A 195 -13.54 -5.41 -7.07
N SER A 196 -12.72 -5.26 -8.11
CA SER A 196 -12.78 -6.11 -9.29
C SER A 196 -12.30 -7.54 -8.98
N PRO A 197 -12.69 -8.56 -9.78
CA PRO A 197 -12.27 -9.94 -9.52
C PRO A 197 -10.76 -10.15 -9.37
N PRO A 198 -9.88 -9.54 -10.18
CA PRO A 198 -8.43 -9.64 -9.97
C PRO A 198 -7.97 -9.10 -8.61
N GLN A 199 -8.53 -7.97 -8.16
CA GLN A 199 -8.22 -7.37 -6.86
C GLN A 199 -8.74 -8.24 -5.71
N VAL A 200 -9.93 -8.84 -5.86
CA VAL A 200 -10.45 -9.84 -4.91
C VAL A 200 -9.49 -11.02 -4.77
N HIS A 201 -8.94 -11.54 -5.88
CA HIS A 201 -7.97 -12.64 -5.81
C HIS A 201 -6.70 -12.25 -5.03
N VAL A 202 -6.13 -11.06 -5.29
CA VAL A 202 -4.97 -10.54 -4.54
C VAL A 202 -5.31 -10.38 -3.05
N PHE A 203 -6.51 -9.91 -2.74
CA PHE A 203 -6.98 -9.81 -1.36
C PHE A 203 -7.04 -11.19 -0.68
N TYR A 204 -7.64 -12.19 -1.33
CA TYR A 204 -7.71 -13.55 -0.79
C TYR A 204 -6.32 -14.18 -0.64
N GLU A 205 -5.38 -13.91 -1.55
CA GLU A 205 -3.99 -14.33 -1.43
C GLU A 205 -3.35 -13.74 -0.16
N ALA A 206 -3.51 -12.43 0.07
CA ALA A 206 -3.00 -11.76 1.27
C ALA A 206 -3.55 -12.37 2.57
N VAL A 207 -4.87 -12.64 2.61
CA VAL A 207 -5.51 -13.28 3.77
C VAL A 207 -5.05 -14.74 3.91
N GLY A 208 -4.83 -15.46 2.80
CA GLY A 208 -4.24 -16.79 2.79
C GLY A 208 -2.81 -16.81 3.35
N CYS A 209 -1.98 -15.83 3.03
CA CYS A 209 -0.65 -15.65 3.62
C CYS A 209 -0.75 -15.49 5.15
N LEU A 210 -1.70 -14.70 5.64
CA LEU A 210 -1.93 -14.54 7.08
C LEU A 210 -2.34 -15.84 7.76
N ILE A 211 -3.27 -16.56 7.15
CA ILE A 211 -3.74 -17.84 7.69
C ILE A 211 -2.61 -18.88 7.69
N SER A 212 -1.72 -18.87 6.70
CA SER A 212 -0.58 -19.79 6.65
C SER A 212 0.43 -19.59 7.77
N ALA A 213 0.51 -18.38 8.36
CA ALA A 213 1.33 -18.10 9.53
C ALA A 213 0.75 -18.68 10.84
N GLN A 214 -0.49 -19.19 10.83
CA GLN A 214 -1.07 -19.89 11.98
C GLN A 214 -0.42 -21.27 12.15
N ASN A 215 0.19 -21.47 13.33
CA ASN A 215 0.90 -22.70 13.67
C ASN A 215 -0.03 -23.83 14.15
N ASP A 216 -1.18 -23.48 14.72
CA ASP A 216 -2.19 -24.44 15.21
C ASP A 216 -3.05 -24.94 14.04
N PRO A 217 -2.96 -26.23 13.64
CA PRO A 217 -3.68 -26.74 12.47
C PRO A 217 -5.21 -26.66 12.61
N PRO A 218 -5.84 -27.06 13.72
CA PRO A 218 -7.27 -26.83 13.94
C PRO A 218 -7.72 -25.37 13.76
N ILE A 219 -6.98 -24.40 14.31
CA ILE A 219 -7.32 -22.98 14.14
C ILE A 219 -7.16 -22.58 12.67
N ARG A 220 -6.07 -23.02 12.03
CA ARG A 220 -5.82 -22.72 10.62
C ARG A 220 -6.93 -23.25 9.70
N GLU A 221 -7.39 -24.48 9.92
CA GLU A 221 -8.51 -25.09 9.17
C GLU A 221 -9.80 -24.27 9.34
N SER A 222 -10.14 -23.89 10.58
CA SER A 222 -11.31 -23.04 10.84
C SER A 222 -11.23 -21.67 10.15
N LEU A 223 -10.04 -21.07 10.08
CA LEU A 223 -9.83 -19.81 9.36
C LEU A 223 -9.97 -19.98 7.84
N ILE A 224 -9.48 -21.09 7.27
CA ILE A 224 -9.64 -21.41 5.84
C ILE A 224 -11.13 -21.55 5.51
N GLU A 225 -11.89 -22.29 6.32
CA GLU A 225 -13.33 -22.46 6.11
C GLU A 225 -14.06 -21.12 6.11
N ARG A 226 -13.73 -20.23 7.05
CA ARG A 226 -14.32 -18.87 7.12
C ARG A 226 -13.93 -18.00 5.94
N LEU A 227 -12.68 -18.02 5.49
CA LEU A 227 -12.26 -17.29 4.29
C LEU A 227 -13.01 -17.77 3.05
N MET A 228 -13.14 -19.08 2.90
CA MET A 228 -13.73 -19.70 1.70
C MET A 228 -15.26 -19.76 1.74
N GLN A 229 -15.92 -19.31 2.82
CA GLN A 229 -17.36 -19.39 2.98
C GLN A 229 -18.14 -18.78 1.80
N LEU A 230 -17.78 -17.56 1.38
CA LEU A 230 -18.46 -16.85 0.29
C LEU A 230 -18.21 -17.51 -1.09
N PRO A 231 -16.96 -17.83 -1.50
CA PRO A 231 -16.73 -18.57 -2.74
C PRO A 231 -17.42 -19.95 -2.74
N ASN A 232 -17.41 -20.67 -1.61
CA ASN A 232 -18.02 -21.99 -1.50
C ASN A 232 -19.54 -21.93 -1.64
N SER A 233 -20.20 -20.92 -1.05
CA SER A 233 -21.66 -20.78 -1.22
C SER A 233 -22.03 -20.49 -2.68
N ILE A 234 -21.27 -19.63 -3.36
CA ILE A 234 -21.47 -19.35 -4.80
C ILE A 234 -21.24 -20.62 -5.63
N TRP A 235 -20.20 -21.39 -5.31
CA TRP A 235 -19.91 -22.65 -5.97
C TRP A 235 -21.03 -23.67 -5.80
N GLU A 236 -21.55 -23.84 -4.59
CA GLU A 236 -22.67 -24.72 -4.28
C GLU A 236 -23.92 -24.34 -5.08
N GLU A 237 -24.24 -23.05 -5.17
CA GLU A 237 -25.33 -22.55 -6.01
C GLU A 237 -25.13 -22.89 -7.49
N ILE A 238 -23.92 -22.68 -8.04
CA ILE A 238 -23.60 -22.99 -9.44
C ILE A 238 -23.76 -24.50 -9.71
N ILE A 239 -23.26 -25.35 -8.82
CA ILE A 239 -23.37 -26.82 -8.95
C ILE A 239 -24.82 -27.27 -8.89
N LEU A 240 -25.62 -26.71 -7.98
CA LEU A 240 -27.05 -27.00 -7.89
C LEU A 240 -27.77 -26.63 -9.20
N HIS A 241 -27.54 -25.44 -9.74
CA HIS A 241 -28.13 -25.02 -11.02
C HIS A 241 -27.70 -25.93 -12.18
N ALA A 242 -26.42 -26.27 -12.28
CA ALA A 242 -25.92 -27.17 -13.32
C ALA A 242 -26.56 -28.57 -13.23
N SER A 243 -26.72 -29.10 -12.02
CA SER A 243 -27.36 -30.41 -11.80
C SER A 243 -28.84 -30.45 -12.21
N MET A 244 -29.55 -29.32 -12.11
CA MET A 244 -30.93 -29.20 -12.57
C MET A 244 -31.02 -29.14 -14.09
N VAL A 245 -30.07 -28.49 -14.76
CA VAL A 245 -30.04 -28.37 -16.23
C VAL A 245 -29.66 -29.68 -16.92
N CYS A 246 -28.78 -30.49 -16.34
CA CYS A 246 -28.39 -31.79 -16.90
C CYS A 246 -29.42 -32.91 -16.71
N ASN A 247 -30.46 -32.70 -15.89
CA ASN A 247 -31.55 -33.66 -15.67
C ASN A 247 -32.77 -33.42 -16.60
N VAL A 248 -32.57 -32.66 -17.69
CA VAL A 248 -33.52 -32.43 -18.80
C VAL A 248 -32.90 -32.92 -20.10
#